data_AF-A0A3M2YQ66-F1
#
_entry.id   AF-A0A3M2YQ66-F1
#
_cell.length_a   1.000
_cell.length_b   1.000
_cell.length_c   1.000
_cell.angle_alpha   90.00
_cell.angle_beta   90.00
_cell.angle_gamma   90.00
#
_symmetry.space_group_name_H-M   'P 1'
#
loop_
_entity.id
_entity.type
_entity.pdbx_description
1 polymer ?
#
loop_
_entity_poly.entity_id
_entity_poly.type
_entity_poly.pdbx_seq_one_letter_code
_entity_poly.pdbx_strand_id
1 'polypeptide(L)'
;MKDGVIADFSVCEKMLQYFINKVHENSFLQPSPRVLICVPCKSTQVERRAIRESALGAGAREVFLIEEPMAAAIGAGLPVEEAR
;
A
#
# COMPACT_ATOMS: atom_id res chain seq x y z
N MET A 1 -4.41 11.42 -5.86
CA MET A 1 -2.94 11.53 -5.68
C MET A 1 -2.45 12.69 -6.53
N LYS A 2 -1.56 13.53 -6.03
CA LYS A 2 -0.96 14.63 -6.78
C LYS A 2 0.56 14.53 -6.58
N ASP A 3 1.32 14.48 -7.66
CA ASP A 3 2.80 14.39 -7.65
C ASP A 3 3.39 13.18 -6.89
N GLY A 4 2.63 12.07 -6.77
CA GLY A 4 3.07 10.87 -6.04
C GLY A 4 3.01 11.01 -4.51
N VAL A 5 2.51 12.14 -4.00
CA VAL A 5 2.37 12.42 -2.56
C VAL A 5 0.90 12.31 -2.15
N ILE A 6 0.66 11.78 -0.96
CA ILE A 6 -0.68 11.75 -0.37
C ILE A 6 -1.02 13.14 0.13
N ALA A 7 -1.88 13.83 -0.61
CA ALA A 7 -2.35 15.17 -0.27
C ALA A 7 -3.35 15.17 0.90
N ASP A 8 -4.09 14.06 1.08
CA ASP A 8 -5.06 13.90 2.17
C ASP A 8 -5.14 12.42 2.58
N PHE A 9 -4.68 12.14 3.80
CA PHE A 9 -4.64 10.79 4.36
C PHE A 9 -6.03 10.24 4.70
N SER A 10 -7.00 11.10 5.06
CA SER A 10 -8.36 10.68 5.38
C SER A 10 -9.12 10.21 4.13
N VAL A 11 -8.87 10.86 3.00
CA VAL A 11 -9.40 10.44 1.70
C VAL A 11 -8.71 9.16 1.24
N CYS A 12 -7.40 9.03 1.48
CA CYS A 12 -6.65 7.81 1.17
C CYS A 12 -7.17 6.59 1.94
N GLU A 13 -7.44 6.73 3.24
CA GLU A 13 -8.02 5.65 4.06
C GLU A 13 -9.37 5.18 3.51
N LYS A 14 -10.29 6.10 3.19
CA LYS A 14 -11.58 5.74 2.57
C LYS A 14 -11.41 5.05 1.22
N MET A 15 -10.44 5.50 0.41
CA MET A 15 -10.12 4.86 -0.86
C MET A 15 -9.63 3.42 -0.66
N LEU A 16 -8.72 3.20 0.29
CA LEU A 16 -8.22 1.86 0.62
C LEU A 16 -9.35 0.97 1.15
N GLN A 17 -10.19 1.50 2.04
CA GLN A 17 -11.34 0.78 2.59
C GLN A 17 -12.32 0.36 1.49
N TYR A 18 -12.61 1.26 0.55
CA TYR A 18 -13.45 0.96 -0.62
C TYR A 18 -12.87 -0.20 -1.44
N PHE A 19 -11.58 -0.16 -1.78
CA PHE A 19 -10.95 -1.21 -2.59
C PHE A 19 -10.85 -2.55 -1.85
N ILE A 20 -10.55 -2.53 -0.54
CA ILE A 20 -10.56 -3.73 0.30
C ILE A 20 -11.95 -4.36 0.28
N ASN A 21 -13.01 -3.57 0.49
CA ASN A 21 -14.37 -4.09 0.49
C ASN A 21 -14.79 -4.59 -0.90
N LYS A 22 -14.43 -3.86 -1.96
CA LYS A 22 -14.76 -4.21 -3.35
C LYS A 22 -14.22 -5.59 -3.75
N VAL A 23 -13.00 -5.93 -3.35
CA VAL A 23 -12.44 -7.26 -3.66
C VAL A 23 -12.94 -8.37 -2.72
N HIS A 24 -13.63 -8.01 -1.63
CA HIS A 24 -14.22 -8.93 -0.66
C HIS A 24 -15.76 -8.88 -0.65
N GLU A 25 -16.42 -8.42 -1.73
CA GLU A 25 -17.87 -8.21 -1.81
C GLU A 25 -18.72 -9.44 -1.42
N ASN A 26 -18.19 -10.66 -1.57
CA ASN A 26 -18.88 -11.91 -1.26
C ASN A 26 -18.60 -12.45 0.15
N SER A 27 -17.88 -11.71 0.99
CA SER A 27 -17.53 -12.15 2.34
C SER A 27 -18.62 -11.77 3.34
N PHE A 28 -19.19 -12.76 4.03
CA PHE A 28 -20.13 -12.53 5.14
C PHE A 28 -19.45 -11.94 6.40
N LEU A 29 -18.11 -11.98 6.45
CA LEU A 29 -17.29 -11.47 7.55
C LEU A 29 -16.53 -10.22 7.10
N GLN A 30 -16.31 -9.31 8.05
CA GLN A 30 -15.49 -8.13 7.81
C GLN A 30 -14.07 -8.54 7.41
N PRO A 31 -13.58 -8.12 6.23
CA PRO A 31 -12.28 -8.54 5.71
C PRO A 31 -11.14 -7.99 6.57
N SER A 32 -10.15 -8.83 6.87
CA SER A 32 -8.93 -8.45 7.60
C SER A 32 -7.67 -8.94 6.88
N PRO A 33 -7.35 -8.38 5.70
CA PRO A 33 -6.29 -8.88 4.84
C PRO A 33 -4.90 -8.44 5.31
N ARG A 34 -3.87 -9.18 4.90
CA ARG A 34 -2.47 -8.71 4.92
C ARG A 34 -2.23 -7.93 3.63
N VAL A 35 -1.70 -6.72 3.74
CA VAL A 35 -1.58 -5.77 2.63
C VAL A 35 -0.11 -5.44 2.38
N LEU A 36 0.28 -5.46 1.11
CA LEU A 36 1.56 -4.94 0.62
C LEU A 36 1.28 -3.68 -0.21
N ILE A 37 1.93 -2.57 0.13
CA ILE A 37 1.74 -1.28 -0.55
C ILE A 37 3.07 -0.83 -1.17
N CYS A 38 3.07 -0.56 -2.47
CA CYS A 38 4.19 0.10 -3.14
C CYS A 38 4.22 1.58 -2.77
N VAL A 39 5.38 2.08 -2.35
CA VAL A 39 5.60 3.49 -2.02
C VAL A 39 6.74 4.08 -2.85
N PRO A 40 6.67 5.35 -3.26
CA PRO A 40 7.77 6.02 -3.95
C PRO A 40 9.07 5.95 -3.14
N CYS A 41 10.24 5.78 -3.80
CA CYS A 41 11.53 5.78 -3.09
C CYS A 41 11.75 7.03 -2.25
N LYS A 42 11.27 8.18 -2.73
CA LYS A 42 11.46 9.48 -2.10
C LYS A 42 10.44 9.77 -0.98
N SER A 43 9.59 8.80 -0.62
CA SER A 43 8.66 8.98 0.50
C SER A 43 9.41 9.14 1.82
N THR A 44 9.11 10.22 2.50
CA THR A 44 9.59 10.54 3.85
C THR A 44 9.09 9.52 4.87
N GLN A 45 9.72 9.47 6.05
CA GLN A 45 9.28 8.59 7.13
C GLN A 45 7.85 8.91 7.60
N VAL A 46 7.46 10.18 7.56
CA VAL A 46 6.09 10.63 7.93
C VAL A 46 5.08 10.11 6.93
N GLU A 47 5.34 10.22 5.63
CA GLU A 47 4.44 9.70 4.59
C GLU A 47 4.34 8.17 4.65
N ARG A 48 5.47 7.46 4.81
CA ARG A 48 5.49 5.99 4.96
C ARG A 48 4.67 5.55 6.18
N ARG A 49 4.78 6.27 7.30
CA ARG A 49 4.00 6.00 8.51
C ARG A 49 2.51 6.26 8.28
N ALA A 50 2.17 7.39 7.67
CA ALA A 50 0.79 7.76 7.44
C ALA A 50 0.10 6.81 6.44
N ILE A 51 0.80 6.34 5.41
CA ILE A 51 0.31 5.26 4.51
C ILE A 51 -0.02 3.99 5.30
N ARG A 52 0.89 3.59 6.20
CA ARG A 52 0.70 2.40 7.03
C ARG A 52 -0.51 2.56 7.95
N GLU A 53 -0.63 3.70 8.62
CA GLU A 53 -1.76 3.99 9.52
C GLU A 53 -3.09 4.05 8.75
N SER A 54 -3.15 4.68 7.58
CA SER A 54 -4.34 4.69 6.72
C SER A 54 -4.75 3.29 6.26
N ALA A 55 -3.80 2.42 5.93
CA ALA A 55 -4.10 1.05 5.52
C ALA A 55 -4.61 0.18 6.69
N LEU A 56 -4.05 0.37 7.89
CA LEU A 56 -4.55 -0.28 9.10
C LEU A 56 -5.96 0.20 9.46
N GLY A 57 -6.20 1.52 9.42
CA GLY A 57 -7.54 2.12 9.63
C GLY A 57 -8.58 1.63 8.62
N ALA A 58 -8.16 1.38 7.39
CA ALA A 58 -8.99 0.82 6.33
C ALA A 58 -9.37 -0.68 6.54
N GLY A 59 -8.85 -1.36 7.57
CA GLY A 59 -9.19 -2.74 7.91
C GLY A 59 -8.09 -3.77 7.64
N ALA A 60 -6.88 -3.36 7.24
CA ALA A 60 -5.77 -4.28 7.09
C ALA A 60 -5.32 -4.86 8.44
N ARG A 61 -5.00 -6.16 8.47
CA ARG A 61 -4.42 -6.84 9.63
C ARG A 61 -2.93 -6.52 9.81
N GLU A 62 -2.22 -6.45 8.70
CA GLU A 62 -0.77 -6.26 8.66
C GLU A 62 -0.42 -5.53 7.38
N VAL A 63 0.52 -4.57 7.46
CA VAL A 63 0.87 -3.70 6.33
C VAL A 63 2.37 -3.68 6.12
N PHE A 64 2.79 -4.15 4.95
CA PHE A 64 4.16 -4.08 4.47
C PHE A 64 4.28 -3.00 3.41
N LEU A 65 5.43 -2.32 3.40
CA LEU A 65 5.75 -1.33 2.38
C LEU A 65 6.91 -1.87 1.55
N ILE A 66 6.79 -1.77 0.24
CA ILE A 66 7.86 -2.06 -0.72
C ILE A 66 8.13 -0.81 -1.54
N GLU A 67 9.39 -0.58 -1.89
CA GLU A 67 9.73 0.55 -2.76
C GLU A 67 9.25 0.28 -4.19
N GLU A 68 8.65 1.30 -4.80
CA GLU A 68 8.09 1.23 -6.15
C GLU A 68 9.07 0.71 -7.21
N PRO A 69 10.33 1.19 -7.32
CA PRO A 69 11.24 0.66 -8.32
C PRO A 69 11.67 -0.78 -8.03
N MET A 70 11.68 -1.21 -6.75
CA MET A 70 11.94 -2.61 -6.42
C MET A 70 10.79 -3.49 -6.91
N ALA A 71 9.54 -3.10 -6.62
CA ALA A 71 8.36 -3.80 -7.11
C ALA A 71 8.31 -3.82 -8.66
N ALA A 72 8.67 -2.71 -9.31
CA ALA A 72 8.75 -2.62 -10.77
C ALA A 72 9.84 -3.52 -11.36
N ALA A 73 11.03 -3.56 -10.76
CA ALA A 73 12.14 -4.41 -11.21
C ALA A 73 11.78 -5.91 -11.08
N ILE A 74 11.17 -6.30 -9.96
CA ILE A 74 10.63 -7.66 -9.77
C ILE A 74 9.56 -7.96 -10.83
N GLY A 75 8.62 -7.05 -11.05
CA GLY A 75 7.57 -7.20 -12.07
C GLY A 75 8.10 -7.27 -13.50
N ALA A 76 9.26 -6.67 -13.77
CA ALA A 76 9.97 -6.72 -15.05
C ALA A 76 10.89 -7.95 -15.20
N GLY A 77 11.00 -8.79 -14.17
CA GLY A 77 11.88 -9.98 -14.18
C GLY A 77 13.37 -9.65 -14.12
N LEU A 78 13.74 -8.47 -13.59
CA LEU A 78 15.15 -8.13 -13.38
C LEU A 78 15.71 -8.92 -12.18
N PRO A 79 16.99 -9.35 -12.23
CA PRO A 79 17.64 -9.99 -11.10
C PRO A 79 17.91 -8.94 -10.00
N VAL A 80 17.01 -8.85 -9.02
CA VAL A 80 17.12 -7.91 -7.88
C VAL A 80 17.77 -8.53 -6.65
N GLU A 81 17.81 -9.85 -6.57
CA GLU A 81 18.42 -10.61 -5.47
C GLU A 81 19.93 -10.78 -5.67
N GLU A 82 20.42 -10.60 -6.89
CA GLU A 82 21.83 -10.69 -7.24
C GLU A 82 22.44 -9.29 -7.32
N ALA A 83 23.19 -8.90 -6.28
CA ALA A 83 24.12 -7.79 -6.40
C ALA A 83 25.30 -8.27 -7.27
N ARG A 84 25.40 -7.79 -8.51
CA ARG A 84 26.62 -7.91 -9.32
C ARG A 84 27.60 -6.79 -9.04
#